data_AF-A0A437AJ86-F1
#
_entry.id   AF-A0A437AJ86-F1
#
_cell.length_a   1.000
_cell.length_b   1.000
_cell.length_c   1.000
_cell.angle_alpha   90.00
_cell.angle_beta   90.00
_cell.angle_gamma   90.00
#
_symmetry.space_group_name_H-M   'P 1'
#
loop_
_entity.id
_entity.type
_entity.pdbx_description
1 polymer ?
#
loop_
_entity_poly.entity_id
_entity_poly.type
_entity_poly.pdbx_seq_one_letter_code
_entity_poly.pdbx_strand_id
1 'polypeptide(L)'
;MKIERKQKKITKKTLINKLPTNPADIIKYGINNENTARMIERDNTLVFACEIKATKPEIKVAVQQLYNTEVKKVRTLISMKGYKKAFVVLKNDGDAIKIANEAGII
;
A
#
# COMPACT_ATOMS: atom_id res chain seq x y z
N MET A 1 60.27 -7.85 -3.72
CA MET A 1 59.11 -7.79 -4.65
C MET A 1 57.95 -7.14 -3.91
N LYS A 2 57.37 -6.06 -4.45
CA LYS A 2 56.40 -5.22 -3.74
C LYS A 2 55.13 -6.02 -3.40
N ILE A 3 54.67 -5.79 -2.17
CA ILE A 3 53.43 -6.28 -1.58
C ILE A 3 52.26 -5.59 -2.26
N GLU A 4 51.23 -6.34 -2.68
CA GLU A 4 49.93 -5.73 -2.98
C GLU A 4 48.83 -6.49 -2.23
N ARG A 5 48.59 -6.03 -1.00
CA ARG A 5 47.39 -6.35 -0.23
C ARG A 5 46.21 -5.80 -1.02
N LYS A 6 45.44 -6.68 -1.67
CA LYS A 6 44.20 -6.33 -2.36
C LYS A 6 43.19 -5.82 -1.32
N GLN A 7 43.19 -4.52 -1.05
CA GLN A 7 42.19 -3.87 -0.21
C GLN A 7 40.83 -4.07 -0.90
N LYS A 8 39.96 -4.90 -0.31
CA LYS A 8 38.54 -4.89 -0.65
C LYS A 8 38.03 -3.47 -0.37
N LYS A 9 37.87 -2.67 -1.43
CA LYS A 9 37.12 -1.41 -1.36
C LYS A 9 35.72 -1.79 -0.88
N ILE A 10 35.42 -1.47 0.38
CA ILE A 10 34.05 -1.50 0.90
C ILE A 10 33.30 -0.45 0.09
N THR A 11 32.57 -0.91 -0.92
CA THR A 11 31.72 -0.05 -1.73
C THR A 11 30.66 0.52 -0.79
N LYS A 12 30.56 1.85 -0.75
CA LYS A 12 29.54 2.61 0.01
C LYS A 12 28.12 2.35 -0.57
N LYS A 13 27.68 1.10 -0.62
CA LYS A 13 26.35 0.68 -1.10
C LYS A 13 25.51 0.00 -0.02
N THR A 14 26.00 -0.05 1.22
CA THR A 14 25.31 -0.68 2.36
C THR A 14 24.33 0.24 3.08
N LEU A 15 24.17 1.51 2.67
CA LEU A 15 23.24 2.47 3.28
C LEU A 15 21.96 2.70 2.46
N ILE A 16 21.47 1.67 1.78
CA ILE A 16 20.14 1.71 1.15
C ILE A 16 19.31 0.52 1.66
N ASN A 17 19.20 0.39 2.97
CA ASN A 17 18.10 -0.36 3.56
C ASN A 17 16.88 0.55 3.51
N LYS A 18 16.06 0.45 2.46
CA LYS A 18 14.72 1.02 2.50
C LYS A 18 13.68 -0.04 2.17
N LEU A 19 13.33 -0.83 3.20
CA LEU A 19 12.16 -1.70 3.31
C LEU A 19 11.87 -1.93 4.81
N PRO A 20 10.62 -1.90 5.31
CA PRO A 20 9.43 -1.22 4.79
C PRO A 20 9.19 0.11 5.54
N THR A 21 8.76 1.13 4.81
CA THR A 21 8.01 2.24 5.41
C THR A 21 6.80 1.60 6.11
N ASN A 22 6.53 1.95 7.38
CA ASN A 22 5.48 1.32 8.18
C ASN A 22 4.15 1.31 7.38
N PRO A 23 3.31 0.25 7.39
CA PRO A 23 2.06 0.23 6.62
C PRO A 23 1.17 1.45 6.89
N ALA A 24 1.21 1.97 8.13
CA ALA A 24 0.55 3.18 8.56
C ALA A 24 1.08 4.47 7.89
N ASP A 25 2.33 4.49 7.42
CA ASP A 25 2.88 5.62 6.67
C ASP A 25 2.40 5.62 5.21
N ILE A 26 2.03 4.45 4.69
CA ILE A 26 1.58 4.26 3.30
C ILE A 26 0.09 4.57 3.19
N ILE A 27 -0.73 4.03 4.09
CA ILE A 27 -2.18 4.20 4.10
C ILE A 27 -2.56 5.20 5.17
N LYS A 28 -3.11 6.36 4.76
CA LYS A 28 -3.49 7.44 5.68
C LYS A 28 -4.89 7.24 6.25
N TYR A 29 -5.87 7.01 5.39
CA TYR A 29 -7.26 6.79 5.79
C TYR A 29 -8.08 6.13 4.68
N GLY A 30 -9.18 5.45 5.05
CA GLY A 30 -10.21 4.98 4.12
C GLY A 30 -11.12 6.13 3.65
N ILE A 31 -11.58 6.10 2.40
CA ILE A 31 -12.47 7.12 1.84
C ILE A 31 -13.91 6.64 1.92
N ASN A 32 -14.74 7.31 2.72
CA ASN A 32 -16.13 6.95 2.99
C ASN A 32 -17.15 7.86 2.28
N ASN A 33 -17.30 7.73 0.96
CA ASN A 33 -18.34 8.45 0.22
C ASN A 33 -19.32 7.48 -0.45
N GLU A 34 -20.48 7.99 -0.90
CA GLU A 34 -21.53 7.17 -1.53
C GLU A 34 -21.01 6.31 -2.69
N ASN A 35 -20.10 6.85 -3.49
CA ASN A 35 -19.51 6.11 -4.59
C ASN A 35 -18.61 4.98 -4.08
N THR A 36 -17.80 5.22 -3.05
CA THR A 36 -17.02 4.17 -2.39
C THR A 36 -17.93 3.11 -1.78
N ALA A 37 -19.01 3.48 -1.09
CA ALA A 37 -19.95 2.52 -0.52
C ALA A 37 -20.48 1.55 -1.59
N ARG A 38 -20.87 2.08 -2.77
CA ARG A 38 -21.28 1.24 -3.92
C ARG A 38 -20.17 0.33 -4.42
N MET A 39 -18.91 0.78 -4.42
CA MET A 39 -17.75 -0.02 -4.84
C MET A 39 -17.41 -1.13 -3.85
N ILE A 40 -17.66 -0.90 -2.55
CA ILE A 40 -17.50 -1.92 -1.50
C ILE A 40 -18.51 -3.03 -1.72
N GLU A 41 -19.78 -2.67 -1.97
CA GLU A 41 -20.87 -3.63 -2.16
C GLU A 41 -20.79 -4.40 -3.49
N ARG A 42 -20.56 -3.69 -4.61
CA ARG A 42 -20.67 -4.28 -5.96
C ARG A 42 -19.38 -4.86 -6.50
N ASP A 43 -18.28 -4.14 -6.28
CA ASP A 43 -16.99 -4.42 -6.93
C ASP A 43 -15.98 -5.05 -5.95
N ASN A 44 -16.38 -5.32 -4.71
CA ASN A 44 -15.50 -5.82 -3.65
C ASN A 44 -14.22 -4.98 -3.53
N THR A 45 -14.37 -3.65 -3.61
CA THR A 45 -13.26 -2.70 -3.73
C THR A 45 -13.25 -1.72 -2.56
N LEU A 46 -12.14 -1.68 -1.83
CA LEU A 46 -11.85 -0.66 -0.82
C LEU A 46 -11.12 0.54 -1.45
N VAL A 47 -11.41 1.75 -0.95
CA VAL A 47 -10.78 2.97 -1.44
C VAL A 47 -10.01 3.65 -0.31
N PHE A 48 -8.72 3.87 -0.53
CA PHE A 48 -7.82 4.47 0.45
C PHE A 48 -7.19 5.76 -0.07
N ALA A 49 -6.94 6.69 0.85
CA ALA A 49 -5.99 7.76 0.68
C ALA A 49 -4.61 7.28 1.14
N CYS A 50 -3.64 7.35 0.23
CA CYS A 50 -2.28 6.90 0.43
C CYS A 50 -1.28 8.04 0.23
N GLU A 51 -0.04 7.82 0.67
CA GLU A 51 1.08 8.70 0.41
C GLU A 51 1.38 8.83 -1.10
N ILE A 52 1.72 10.03 -1.57
CA ILE A 52 1.94 10.30 -3.02
C ILE A 52 3.08 9.44 -3.56
N LYS A 53 4.11 9.20 -2.74
CA LYS A 53 5.28 8.41 -3.13
C LYS A 53 5.03 6.90 -3.16
N ALA A 54 3.96 6.42 -2.53
CA ALA A 54 3.71 4.98 -2.38
C ALA A 54 3.44 4.28 -3.71
N THR A 55 4.15 3.20 -4.01
CA THR A 55 3.95 2.44 -5.26
C THR A 55 2.77 1.45 -5.14
N LYS A 56 2.21 0.99 -6.27
CA LYS A 56 1.15 -0.02 -6.27
C LYS A 56 1.51 -1.31 -5.48
N PRO A 57 2.71 -1.91 -5.61
CA PRO A 57 3.06 -3.08 -4.83
C PRO A 57 3.20 -2.79 -3.33
N GLU A 58 3.71 -1.60 -2.96
CA GLU A 58 3.77 -1.19 -1.54
C GLU A 58 2.38 -1.06 -0.93
N ILE A 59 1.44 -0.41 -1.63
CA ILE A 59 0.04 -0.29 -1.19
C ILE A 59 -0.59 -1.67 -1.06
N LYS A 60 -0.30 -2.59 -2.00
CA LYS A 60 -0.79 -3.97 -1.92
C LYS A 60 -0.32 -4.63 -0.62
N VAL A 61 0.98 -4.63 -0.36
CA VAL A 61 1.56 -5.26 0.85
C VAL A 61 1.02 -4.59 2.12
N ALA A 62 0.91 -3.26 2.14
CA ALA A 62 0.40 -2.53 3.30
C ALA A 62 -1.05 -2.91 3.63
N VAL A 63 -1.94 -3.01 2.63
CA VAL A 63 -3.33 -3.45 2.85
C VAL A 63 -3.38 -4.89 3.35
N GLN A 64 -2.58 -5.78 2.76
CA GLN A 64 -2.54 -7.18 3.16
C GLN A 64 -2.07 -7.34 4.62
N GLN A 65 -1.09 -6.53 5.04
CA GLN A 65 -0.58 -6.55 6.41
C GLN A 65 -1.56 -5.94 7.42
N LEU A 66 -2.26 -4.85 7.07
CA LEU A 66 -3.17 -4.15 7.99
C LEU A 66 -4.48 -4.90 8.20
N TYR A 67 -5.03 -5.51 7.16
CA TYR A 67 -6.35 -6.14 7.20
C TYR A 67 -6.31 -7.67 7.02
N ASN A 68 -5.12 -8.27 6.98
CA ASN A 68 -4.91 -9.72 6.83
C ASN A 68 -5.75 -10.37 5.71
N THR A 69 -5.88 -9.69 4.57
CA THR A 69 -6.67 -10.13 3.42
C THR A 69 -5.82 -10.28 2.16
N GLU A 70 -6.30 -11.04 1.18
CA GLU A 70 -5.65 -11.17 -0.11
C GLU A 70 -6.15 -10.10 -1.09
N VAL A 71 -5.21 -9.35 -1.67
CA VAL A 71 -5.52 -8.31 -2.66
C VAL A 71 -5.35 -8.85 -4.07
N LYS A 72 -6.41 -8.73 -4.87
CA LYS A 72 -6.43 -9.10 -6.30
C LYS A 72 -5.65 -8.10 -7.15
N LYS A 73 -6.03 -6.82 -7.09
CA LYS A 73 -5.43 -5.76 -7.91
C LYS A 73 -5.53 -4.40 -7.22
N VAL A 74 -4.51 -3.57 -7.43
CA VAL A 74 -4.49 -2.16 -6.99
C VAL A 74 -4.49 -1.24 -8.20
N ARG A 75 -5.42 -0.28 -8.23
CA ARG A 75 -5.45 0.85 -9.16
C ARG A 75 -5.21 2.13 -8.37
N THR A 76 -4.51 3.10 -8.95
CA THR A 76 -4.16 4.35 -8.24
C THR A 76 -4.33 5.55 -9.15
N LEU A 77 -4.74 6.68 -8.59
CA LEU A 77 -4.69 7.99 -9.23
C LEU A 77 -4.12 9.03 -8.25
N ILE A 78 -3.51 10.09 -8.78
CA ILE A 78 -3.07 11.23 -7.97
C ILE A 78 -4.24 12.20 -7.88
N SER A 79 -4.72 12.47 -6.67
CA SER A 79 -5.81 13.40 -6.42
C SER A 79 -5.28 14.83 -6.38
N MET A 80 -6.03 15.79 -6.91
CA MET A 80 -5.70 17.23 -6.82
C MET A 80 -5.66 17.74 -5.37
N LYS A 81 -6.23 16.98 -4.44
CA LYS A 81 -6.19 17.24 -2.98
C LYS A 81 -4.86 16.85 -2.31
N GLY A 82 -3.82 16.50 -3.07
CA GLY A 82 -2.49 16.22 -2.52
C GLY A 82 -2.32 14.85 -1.87
N TYR A 83 -3.11 13.85 -2.29
CA TYR A 83 -2.92 12.46 -1.87
C TYR A 83 -3.09 11.50 -3.05
N LYS A 84 -2.55 10.30 -2.92
CA LYS A 84 -2.78 9.21 -3.89
C LYS A 84 -4.05 8.48 -3.51
N LYS A 85 -5.03 8.43 -4.40
CA LYS A 85 -6.24 7.62 -4.20
C LYS A 85 -5.99 6.22 -4.74
N ALA A 86 -6.13 5.21 -3.90
CA ALA A 86 -5.92 3.81 -4.26
C ALA A 86 -7.25 3.05 -4.19
N PHE A 87 -7.58 2.35 -5.27
CA PHE A 87 -8.69 1.41 -5.35
C PHE A 87 -8.12 0.00 -5.26
N VAL A 88 -8.52 -0.72 -4.23
CA VAL A 88 -7.96 -2.01 -3.87
C VAL A 88 -9.05 -3.07 -3.98
N VAL A 89 -8.95 -3.90 -5.01
CA VAL A 89 -9.88 -5.00 -5.24
C VAL A 89 -9.41 -6.19 -4.42
N LEU A 90 -10.28 -6.68 -3.54
CA LEU A 90 -9.99 -7.86 -2.72
C LEU A 90 -10.23 -9.15 -3.52
N LYS A 91 -9.63 -10.24 -3.07
CA LYS A 91 -9.68 -11.52 -3.79
C LYS A 91 -10.93 -12.32 -3.44
N ASN A 92 -11.30 -12.39 -2.17
CA ASN A 92 -12.47 -13.14 -1.71
C ASN A 92 -13.70 -12.23 -1.71
N ASP A 93 -14.81 -12.73 -2.21
CA ASP A 93 -16.06 -11.99 -2.24
C ASP A 93 -16.59 -11.74 -0.82
N GLY A 94 -17.09 -10.53 -0.56
CA GLY A 94 -17.63 -10.13 0.75
C GLY A 94 -16.59 -9.64 1.76
N ASP A 95 -15.28 -9.85 1.53
CA ASP A 95 -14.23 -9.33 2.41
C ASP A 95 -14.29 -7.81 2.54
N ALA A 96 -14.64 -7.09 1.47
CA ALA A 96 -14.67 -5.63 1.50
C ALA A 96 -15.72 -5.09 2.48
N ILE A 97 -16.90 -5.71 2.55
CA ILE A 97 -17.98 -5.31 3.47
C ILE A 97 -17.55 -5.59 4.90
N LYS A 98 -17.01 -6.79 5.16
CA LYS A 98 -16.54 -7.18 6.49
C LYS A 98 -15.47 -6.23 7.01
N ILE A 99 -14.44 -5.98 6.21
CA ILE A 99 -13.33 -5.11 6.58
C ILE A 99 -13.80 -3.66 6.72
N ALA A 100 -14.71 -3.19 5.88
CA ALA A 100 -15.25 -1.84 5.99
C ALA A 100 -15.96 -1.61 7.32
N ASN A 101 -16.74 -2.59 7.79
CA ASN A 101 -17.42 -2.52 9.09
C ASN A 101 -16.42 -2.60 10.26
N GLU A 102 -15.45 -3.52 10.19
CA GLU A 102 -14.43 -3.67 11.24
C GLU A 102 -13.52 -2.43 11.34
N ALA A 103 -13.21 -1.80 10.21
CA ALA A 103 -12.35 -0.63 10.13
C ALA A 103 -13.10 0.71 10.29
N GLY A 104 -14.43 0.70 10.40
CA GLY A 104 -15.25 1.92 10.49
C GLY A 104 -15.18 2.82 9.25
N ILE A 105 -15.07 2.22 8.06
CA ILE A 105 -15.00 2.94 6.78
C ILE A 105 -16.42 3.19 6.21
N ILE A 106 -17.43 2.48 6.70
CA ILE A 106 -18.83 2.62 6.31
C ILE A 106 -19.72 2.95 7.51
#